data_AF-A0A1Y5HXE1-F1
#
_entry.id   AF-A0A1Y5HXE1-F1
#
_cell.length_a   1.000
_cell.length_b   1.000
_cell.length_c   1.000
_cell.angle_alpha   90.00
_cell.angle_beta   90.00
_cell.angle_gamma   90.00
#
_symmetry.space_group_name_H-M   'P 1'
#
loop_
_entity.id
_entity.type
_entity.pdbx_description
1 polymer ?
#
loop_
_entity_poly.entity_id
_entity_poly.type
_entity_poly.pdbx_seq_one_letter_code
_entity_poly.pdbx_strand_id
1 'polypeptide(L)'
;MPAERALDQSHLLSLVSTIGQSSREGGYKRCEECVESLQDIQRCLQLDLTPEKRVAQCLVAWNLVSKDILPLLKNHGHDEDMVLHTLKVLVFLTLPTLSSLSEPLANQRSHQAIVADLLFDDISATQIILSIMCAPLRRFEDRASCKRMGDIKTVELVLTLIRNLILAASTHGRNSVFTQEEFLLKWFFDCSIDEIFVRISYDVESSCFREASFLILETLNCLCASKSGETILSHFHSSNGPDGEHHQACNFQTHGTSQTWVPVKSGNTARFSDADILYGVRRFIENSWRKPWL
;
A
#
# COMPACT_ATOMS: atom_id res chain seq x y z
N MET A 1 -35.07 -0.67 -6.98
CA MET A 1 -33.65 -1.04 -7.13
C MET A 1 -33.10 -0.23 -8.30
N PRO A 2 -31.97 0.48 -8.17
CA PRO A 2 -31.41 1.19 -9.30
C PRO A 2 -30.95 0.16 -10.34
N ALA A 3 -31.28 0.39 -11.61
CA ALA A 3 -30.83 -0.46 -12.70
C ALA A 3 -29.29 -0.50 -12.71
N GLU A 4 -28.73 -1.69 -12.50
CA GLU A 4 -27.30 -1.95 -12.61
C GLU A 4 -26.89 -1.59 -14.05
N ARG A 5 -26.09 -0.53 -14.23
CA ARG A 5 -25.56 -0.19 -15.55
C ARG A 5 -24.69 -1.37 -16.00
N ALA A 6 -25.06 -1.99 -17.11
CA ALA A 6 -24.25 -3.03 -17.72
C ALA A 6 -22.85 -2.47 -18.01
N LEU A 7 -21.82 -3.23 -17.64
CA LEU A 7 -20.43 -2.87 -17.91
C LEU A 7 -20.18 -2.83 -19.42
N ASP A 8 -19.84 -1.66 -19.95
CA ASP A 8 -19.41 -1.52 -21.35
C ASP A 8 -17.93 -1.92 -21.48
N GLN A 9 -17.69 -3.20 -21.71
CA GLN A 9 -16.35 -3.76 -21.86
C GLN A 9 -15.63 -3.23 -23.10
N SER A 10 -16.36 -2.90 -24.17
CA SER A 10 -15.77 -2.37 -25.40
C SER A 10 -15.20 -0.97 -25.17
N HIS A 11 -15.93 -0.11 -24.46
CA HIS A 11 -15.42 1.20 -24.05
C HIS A 11 -14.19 1.06 -23.14
N LEU A 12 -14.25 0.23 -22.09
CA LEU A 12 -13.12 0.03 -21.18
C LEU A 12 -11.87 -0.51 -21.90
N LEU A 13 -12.04 -1.44 -22.83
CA LEU A 13 -10.93 -2.00 -23.61
C LEU A 13 -10.29 -0.95 -24.53
N SER A 14 -11.10 -0.04 -25.09
CA SER A 14 -10.60 1.10 -25.85
C SER A 14 -9.66 1.96 -24.99
N LEU A 15 -10.07 2.29 -23.76
CA LEU A 15 -9.25 3.07 -22.83
C LEU A 15 -7.93 2.37 -22.46
N VAL A 16 -7.96 1.04 -22.29
CA VAL A 16 -6.73 0.27 -22.00
C VAL A 16 -5.76 0.31 -23.19
N SER A 17 -6.28 0.27 -24.42
CA SER A 17 -5.45 0.29 -25.63
C SER A 17 -4.77 1.63 -25.91
N THR A 18 -5.29 2.72 -25.33
CA THR A 18 -4.76 4.08 -25.47
C THR A 18 -3.77 4.46 -24.37
N ILE A 19 -3.38 3.54 -23.48
CA ILE A 19 -2.35 3.83 -22.47
C ILE A 19 -0.96 3.87 -23.11
N GLY A 20 -0.63 2.87 -23.91
CA GLY A 20 0.69 2.75 -24.51
C GLY A 20 0.93 1.38 -25.14
N GLN A 21 2.15 1.22 -25.66
CA GLN A 21 2.57 0.00 -26.34
C GLN A 21 4.03 -0.32 -26.03
N SER A 22 4.32 -1.60 -25.84
CA SER A 22 5.70 -2.10 -25.76
C SER A 22 6.37 -1.96 -27.12
N SER A 23 7.52 -1.30 -27.17
CA SER A 23 8.37 -1.22 -28.35
C SER A 23 9.10 -2.54 -28.58
N ARG A 24 9.29 -2.91 -29.85
CA ARG A 24 10.11 -4.09 -30.24
C ARG A 24 11.58 -3.94 -29.87
N GLU A 25 12.05 -2.72 -29.66
CA GLU A 25 13.45 -2.38 -29.36
C GLU A 25 13.78 -2.39 -27.86
N GLY A 26 12.82 -2.78 -27.00
CA GLY A 26 12.97 -2.73 -25.55
C GLY A 26 12.63 -1.34 -25.03
N GLY A 27 11.42 -1.20 -24.51
CA GLY A 27 10.93 0.06 -23.94
C GLY A 27 9.41 0.14 -24.02
N TYR A 28 8.81 1.05 -23.26
CA TYR A 28 7.37 1.28 -23.30
C TYR A 28 7.10 2.70 -23.77
N LYS A 29 6.33 2.84 -24.85
CA LYS A 29 5.93 4.15 -25.37
C LYS A 29 4.49 4.43 -24.93
N ARG A 30 4.32 5.46 -24.10
CA ARG A 30 2.98 5.97 -23.78
C ARG A 30 2.35 6.63 -25.01
N CYS A 31 1.04 6.51 -25.14
CA CYS A 31 0.28 7.27 -26.14
C CYS A 31 0.09 8.73 -25.69
N GLU A 32 -0.39 9.58 -26.59
CA GLU A 32 -0.67 10.99 -26.31
C GLU A 32 -1.78 11.13 -25.26
N GLU A 33 -2.85 10.34 -25.39
CA GLU A 33 -4.04 10.36 -24.52
C GLU A 33 -3.89 9.46 -23.27
N CYS A 34 -2.65 9.16 -22.86
CA CYS A 34 -2.38 8.20 -21.78
C CYS A 34 -2.97 8.65 -20.43
N VAL A 35 -2.80 9.93 -20.08
CA VAL A 35 -3.25 10.47 -18.79
C VAL A 35 -4.78 10.54 -18.75
N GLU A 36 -5.41 10.98 -19.83
CA GLU A 36 -6.87 11.01 -20.00
C GLU A 36 -7.45 9.60 -19.89
N SER A 37 -6.80 8.62 -20.53
CA SER A 37 -7.20 7.21 -20.44
C SER A 37 -7.10 6.67 -19.01
N LEU A 38 -6.02 7.00 -18.28
CA LEU A 38 -5.88 6.63 -16.87
C LEU A 38 -6.96 7.28 -15.99
N GLN A 39 -7.30 8.56 -16.23
CA GLN A 39 -8.37 9.26 -15.53
C GLN A 39 -9.74 8.65 -15.80
N ASP A 40 -10.01 8.25 -17.04
CA ASP A 40 -11.27 7.62 -17.42
C ASP A 40 -11.37 6.20 -16.85
N ILE A 41 -10.29 5.42 -16.86
CA ILE A 41 -10.22 4.13 -16.17
C ILE A 41 -10.46 4.30 -14.67
N GLN A 42 -9.82 5.30 -14.05
CA GLN A 42 -10.07 5.64 -12.64
C GLN A 42 -11.55 5.96 -12.41
N ARG A 43 -12.19 6.72 -13.30
CA ARG A 43 -13.62 7.04 -13.21
C ARG A 43 -14.49 5.78 -13.34
N CYS A 44 -14.16 4.87 -14.25
CA CYS A 44 -14.84 3.57 -14.37
C CYS A 44 -14.73 2.76 -13.06
N LEU A 45 -13.54 2.70 -12.46
CA LEU A 45 -13.30 2.03 -11.18
C LEU A 45 -14.06 2.69 -10.02
N GLN A 46 -14.17 4.01 -10.01
CA GLN A 46 -14.95 4.77 -9.01
C GLN A 46 -16.44 4.47 -9.09
N LEU A 47 -16.97 4.39 -10.31
CA LEU A 47 -18.38 4.17 -10.56
C LEU A 47 -18.79 2.70 -10.41
N ASP A 48 -17.82 1.79 -10.33
CA ASP A 48 -18.06 0.37 -10.08
C ASP A 48 -18.45 0.13 -8.61
N LEU A 49 -19.76 0.14 -8.38
CA LEU A 49 -20.35 -0.12 -7.07
C LEU A 49 -20.72 -1.60 -6.88
N THR A 50 -20.38 -2.50 -7.81
CA THR A 50 -20.68 -3.93 -7.62
C THR A 50 -19.82 -4.51 -6.50
N PRO A 51 -20.34 -5.46 -5.69
CA PRO A 51 -19.58 -6.05 -4.61
C PRO A 51 -18.37 -6.85 -5.12
N GLU A 52 -18.43 -7.39 -6.34
CA GLU A 52 -17.35 -8.15 -6.96
C GLU A 52 -16.27 -7.27 -7.61
N LYS A 53 -16.53 -5.97 -7.80
CA LYS A 53 -15.65 -5.04 -8.52
C LYS A 53 -15.30 -5.52 -9.94
N ARG A 54 -16.33 -5.69 -10.78
CA ARG A 54 -16.21 -6.26 -12.13
C ARG A 54 -15.23 -5.49 -13.03
N VAL A 55 -15.17 -4.17 -12.93
CA VAL A 55 -14.21 -3.34 -13.70
C VAL A 55 -12.78 -3.75 -13.33
N ALA A 56 -12.47 -3.84 -12.04
CA ALA A 56 -11.14 -4.24 -11.57
C ALA A 56 -10.78 -5.66 -12.04
N GLN A 57 -11.74 -6.59 -11.98
CA GLN A 57 -11.56 -7.96 -12.49
C GLN A 57 -11.23 -7.99 -13.98
N CYS A 58 -11.94 -7.23 -14.82
CA CYS A 58 -11.64 -7.14 -16.25
C CYS A 58 -10.24 -6.58 -16.51
N LEU A 59 -9.85 -5.49 -15.84
CA LEU A 59 -8.55 -4.87 -16.02
C LEU A 59 -7.39 -5.80 -15.64
N VAL A 60 -7.54 -6.56 -14.54
CA VAL A 60 -6.57 -7.57 -14.12
C VAL A 60 -6.54 -8.74 -15.11
N ALA A 61 -7.70 -9.21 -15.58
CA ALA A 61 -7.78 -10.28 -16.60
C ALA A 61 -7.12 -9.89 -17.94
N TRP A 62 -7.12 -8.61 -18.29
CA TRP A 62 -6.42 -8.07 -19.46
C TRP A 62 -4.94 -7.76 -19.20
N ASN A 63 -4.42 -8.14 -18.03
CA ASN A 63 -3.05 -7.91 -17.60
C ASN A 63 -2.63 -6.43 -17.62
N LEU A 64 -3.56 -5.50 -17.39
CA LEU A 64 -3.28 -4.06 -17.41
C LEU A 64 -2.04 -3.70 -16.58
N VAL A 65 -1.92 -4.28 -15.38
CA VAL A 65 -0.83 -3.94 -14.47
C VAL A 65 0.53 -4.37 -15.03
N SER A 66 0.67 -5.65 -15.39
CA SER A 66 1.93 -6.20 -15.88
C SER A 66 2.30 -5.68 -17.27
N LYS A 67 1.31 -5.53 -18.16
CA LYS A 67 1.50 -5.15 -19.56
C LYS A 67 1.75 -3.66 -19.75
N ASP A 68 1.04 -2.82 -18.99
CA ASP A 68 0.98 -1.38 -19.25
C ASP A 68 1.46 -0.56 -18.05
N ILE A 69 0.93 -0.79 -16.84
CA ILE A 69 1.25 0.05 -15.67
C ILE A 69 2.71 -0.06 -15.22
N LEU A 70 3.23 -1.27 -14.98
CA LEU A 70 4.62 -1.43 -14.53
C LEU A 70 5.63 -0.91 -15.57
N PRO A 71 5.49 -1.21 -16.87
CA PRO A 71 6.36 -0.62 -17.89
C PRO A 71 6.22 0.91 -17.98
N LEU A 72 4.99 1.44 -17.86
CA LEU A 72 4.75 2.88 -17.87
C LEU A 72 5.51 3.59 -16.74
N LEU A 73 5.43 3.06 -15.51
CA LEU A 73 6.18 3.58 -14.36
C LEU A 73 7.69 3.57 -14.62
N LYS A 74 8.25 2.47 -15.14
CA LYS A 74 9.69 2.34 -15.37
C LYS A 74 10.23 3.27 -16.46
N ASN A 75 9.46 3.49 -17.52
CA ASN A 75 9.91 4.26 -18.68
C ASN A 75 9.58 5.75 -18.54
N HIS A 76 8.52 6.09 -17.80
CA HIS A 76 7.99 7.46 -17.70
C HIS A 76 7.86 7.95 -16.25
N GLY A 77 8.53 7.30 -15.28
CA GLY A 77 8.42 7.63 -13.85
C GLY A 77 8.90 9.02 -13.42
N HIS A 78 9.47 9.80 -14.35
CA HIS A 78 9.81 11.21 -14.15
C HIS A 78 8.61 12.16 -14.34
N ASP A 79 7.55 11.70 -15.01
CA ASP A 79 6.30 12.45 -15.18
C ASP A 79 5.41 12.23 -13.94
N GLU A 80 5.54 13.12 -12.95
CA GLU A 80 4.84 13.03 -11.67
C GLU A 80 3.31 12.97 -11.83
N ASP A 81 2.74 13.65 -12.83
CA ASP A 81 1.29 13.65 -13.06
C ASP A 81 0.80 12.30 -13.58
N MET A 82 1.55 11.70 -14.51
CA MET A 82 1.27 10.34 -14.96
C MET A 82 1.43 9.31 -13.81
N VAL A 83 2.50 9.43 -13.00
CA VAL A 83 2.71 8.54 -11.85
C VAL A 83 1.55 8.67 -10.85
N LEU A 84 1.05 9.89 -10.62
CA LEU A 84 -0.08 10.13 -9.73
C LEU A 84 -1.36 9.46 -10.23
N HIS A 85 -1.68 9.58 -11.52
CA HIS A 85 -2.86 8.93 -12.10
C HIS A 85 -2.74 7.42 -12.11
N THR A 86 -1.55 6.89 -12.39
CA THR A 86 -1.23 5.47 -12.26
C THR A 86 -1.42 4.97 -10.82
N LEU A 87 -0.92 5.71 -9.84
CA LEU A 87 -1.10 5.43 -8.41
C LEU A 87 -2.58 5.38 -8.04
N LYS A 88 -3.39 6.35 -8.51
CA LYS A 88 -4.84 6.33 -8.28
C LYS A 88 -5.45 5.04 -8.81
N VAL A 89 -5.16 4.65 -10.06
CA VAL A 89 -5.65 3.38 -10.64
C VAL A 89 -5.24 2.18 -9.76
N LEU A 90 -3.97 2.09 -9.35
CA LEU A 90 -3.49 1.00 -8.48
C LEU A 90 -4.21 0.96 -7.13
N VAL A 91 -4.47 2.11 -6.51
CA VAL A 91 -5.24 2.20 -5.27
C VAL A 91 -6.66 1.66 -5.47
N PHE A 92 -7.33 2.02 -6.56
CA PHE A 92 -8.65 1.47 -6.88
C PHE A 92 -8.63 -0.03 -7.14
N LEU A 93 -7.62 -0.55 -7.85
CA LEU A 93 -7.47 -1.97 -8.13
C LEU A 93 -7.17 -2.82 -6.88
N THR A 94 -6.65 -2.19 -5.82
CA THR A 94 -6.24 -2.88 -4.59
C THR A 94 -7.19 -2.61 -3.42
N LEU A 95 -8.27 -1.85 -3.63
CA LEU A 95 -9.28 -1.60 -2.60
C LEU A 95 -9.86 -2.92 -2.07
N PRO A 96 -9.92 -3.12 -0.74
CA PRO A 96 -10.57 -4.28 -0.14
C PRO A 96 -12.04 -4.38 -0.58
N THR A 97 -12.49 -5.58 -0.94
CA THR A 97 -13.91 -5.81 -1.32
C THR A 97 -14.72 -6.21 -0.09
N LEU A 98 -16.01 -5.86 -0.07
CA LEU A 98 -16.92 -6.31 0.99
C LEU A 98 -16.97 -7.84 1.08
N SER A 99 -16.86 -8.53 -0.06
CA SER A 99 -16.83 -9.99 -0.11
C SER A 99 -15.56 -10.58 0.49
N SER A 100 -14.39 -9.93 0.33
CA SER A 100 -13.13 -10.36 0.96
C SER A 100 -13.16 -10.27 2.49
N LEU A 101 -14.13 -9.55 3.05
CA LEU A 101 -14.30 -9.36 4.49
C LEU A 101 -15.33 -10.30 5.12
N SER A 102 -16.12 -11.03 4.34
CA SER A 102 -17.27 -11.81 4.84
C SER A 102 -17.21 -13.32 4.54
N GLU A 103 -16.55 -13.75 3.47
CA GLU A 103 -16.41 -15.17 3.13
C GLU A 103 -15.05 -15.41 2.44
N PRO A 104 -14.29 -16.46 2.80
CA PRO A 104 -13.16 -16.90 2.01
C PRO A 104 -13.70 -17.50 0.70
N LEU A 105 -13.98 -16.64 -0.28
CA LEU A 105 -14.45 -17.08 -1.59
C LEU A 105 -13.42 -18.05 -2.21
N ALA A 106 -13.82 -19.32 -2.23
CA ALA A 106 -13.25 -20.49 -2.89
C ALA A 106 -12.03 -20.26 -3.78
N ASN A 107 -10.87 -20.82 -3.41
CA ASN A 107 -9.69 -21.24 -4.19
C ASN A 107 -9.09 -20.31 -5.28
N GLN A 108 -9.69 -19.18 -5.65
CA GLN A 108 -9.21 -18.26 -6.67
C GLN A 108 -8.62 -17.02 -5.99
N ARG A 109 -7.36 -16.69 -6.31
CA ARG A 109 -6.73 -15.46 -5.81
C ARG A 109 -7.59 -14.26 -6.20
N SER A 110 -7.87 -13.37 -5.24
CA SER A 110 -8.56 -12.12 -5.56
C SER A 110 -7.74 -11.29 -6.55
N HIS A 111 -8.41 -10.43 -7.32
CA HIS A 111 -7.73 -9.48 -8.20
C HIS A 111 -6.75 -8.59 -7.43
N GLN A 112 -7.04 -8.23 -6.16
CA GLN A 112 -6.12 -7.46 -5.33
C GLN A 112 -4.83 -8.23 -5.04
N ALA A 113 -4.93 -9.53 -4.72
CA ALA A 113 -3.76 -10.36 -4.46
C ALA A 113 -2.86 -10.48 -5.71
N ILE A 114 -3.46 -10.59 -6.91
CA ILE A 114 -2.71 -10.60 -8.17
C ILE A 114 -1.96 -9.27 -8.39
N VAL A 115 -2.63 -8.14 -8.18
CA VAL A 115 -2.02 -6.81 -8.31
C VAL A 115 -0.91 -6.63 -7.27
N ALA A 116 -1.13 -7.07 -6.04
CA ALA A 116 -0.14 -7.02 -4.97
C ALA A 116 1.09 -7.86 -5.31
N ASP A 117 0.88 -9.09 -5.78
CA ASP A 117 1.96 -9.98 -6.19
C ASP A 117 2.86 -9.35 -7.26
N LEU A 118 2.25 -8.72 -8.27
CA LEU A 118 2.98 -8.02 -9.34
C LEU A 118 3.82 -6.84 -8.82
N LEU A 119 3.33 -6.10 -7.84
CA LEU A 119 4.06 -4.97 -7.25
C LEU A 119 5.15 -5.42 -6.27
N PHE A 120 4.92 -6.51 -5.52
CA PHE A 120 5.94 -7.09 -4.66
C PHE A 120 7.11 -7.65 -5.46
N ASP A 121 6.84 -8.28 -6.60
CA ASP A 121 7.85 -8.83 -7.49
C ASP A 121 8.62 -7.71 -8.25
N ASP A 122 8.13 -6.47 -8.23
CA ASP A 122 8.72 -5.31 -8.91
C ASP A 122 9.04 -4.14 -7.96
N ILE A 123 10.08 -4.34 -7.14
CA ILE A 123 10.58 -3.35 -6.18
C ILE A 123 10.85 -1.99 -6.86
N SER A 124 11.40 -2.00 -8.09
CA SER A 124 11.73 -0.77 -8.81
C SER A 124 10.50 0.07 -9.13
N ALA A 125 9.41 -0.55 -9.58
CA ALA A 125 8.15 0.15 -9.83
C ALA A 125 7.54 0.69 -8.53
N THR A 126 7.63 -0.09 -7.44
CA THR A 126 7.19 0.35 -6.11
C THR A 126 7.98 1.57 -5.65
N GLN A 127 9.30 1.58 -5.76
CA GLN A 127 10.15 2.72 -5.36
C GLN A 127 9.83 3.98 -6.19
N ILE A 128 9.53 3.84 -7.49
CA ILE A 128 9.07 4.97 -8.32
C ILE A 128 7.77 5.55 -7.76
N ILE A 129 6.80 4.70 -7.38
CA ILE A 129 5.56 5.16 -6.75
C ILE A 129 5.85 5.88 -5.42
N LEU A 130 6.72 5.32 -4.56
CA LEU A 130 7.07 5.94 -3.28
C LEU A 130 7.75 7.30 -3.45
N SER A 131 8.52 7.48 -4.53
CA SER A 131 9.26 8.72 -4.81
C SER A 131 8.37 9.95 -4.97
N ILE A 132 7.09 9.78 -5.33
CA ILE A 132 6.13 10.89 -5.45
C ILE A 132 5.89 11.60 -4.10
N MET A 133 6.17 10.94 -2.98
CA MET A 133 6.08 11.54 -1.65
C MET A 133 7.31 12.38 -1.29
N CYS A 134 8.44 12.25 -1.98
CA CYS A 134 9.67 12.94 -1.59
C CYS A 134 9.51 14.47 -1.61
N ALA A 135 8.85 15.02 -2.64
CA ALA A 135 8.60 16.46 -2.72
C ALA A 135 7.59 16.96 -1.65
N PRO A 136 6.42 16.32 -1.47
CA PRO A 136 5.52 16.58 -0.34
C PRO A 136 6.23 16.54 1.02
N LEU A 137 6.93 15.45 1.34
CA LEU A 137 7.59 15.24 2.62
C LEU A 137 8.63 16.32 2.92
N ARG A 138 9.52 16.65 1.97
CA ARG A 138 10.49 17.74 2.13
C ARG A 138 9.82 19.09 2.46
N ARG A 139 8.70 19.41 1.80
CA ARG A 139 7.98 20.68 2.07
C ARG A 139 7.35 20.71 3.46
N PHE A 140 6.99 19.57 4.04
CA PHE A 140 6.50 19.52 5.42
C PHE A 140 7.62 19.82 6.43
N GLU A 141 8.87 19.42 6.14
CA GLU A 141 10.03 19.69 7.00
C GLU A 141 10.31 21.19 7.16
N ASP A 142 10.06 21.97 6.11
CA ASP A 142 10.28 23.43 6.10
C ASP A 142 9.26 24.21 6.98
N ARG A 143 8.32 23.52 7.65
CA ARG A 143 7.25 24.04 8.55
C ARG A 143 6.38 25.19 8.00
N ALA A 144 6.60 25.65 6.79
CA ALA A 144 5.82 26.70 6.13
C ALA A 144 4.58 26.16 5.38
N SER A 145 4.51 24.85 5.14
CA SER A 145 3.76 24.27 4.01
C SER A 145 2.63 23.29 4.37
N CYS A 146 2.29 23.10 5.64
CA CYS A 146 1.19 22.22 6.09
C CYS A 146 -0.18 22.55 5.44
N LYS A 147 -0.25 23.60 4.62
CA LYS A 147 -1.44 24.15 3.97
C LYS A 147 -1.68 23.65 2.55
N ARG A 148 -0.74 22.96 1.89
CA ARG A 148 -1.03 22.42 0.55
C ARG A 148 -1.78 21.10 0.68
N MET A 149 -3.11 21.18 0.66
CA MET A 149 -4.00 20.02 0.75
C MET A 149 -3.61 18.90 -0.24
N GLY A 150 -3.10 19.24 -1.43
CA GLY A 150 -2.61 18.25 -2.40
C GLY A 150 -1.42 17.41 -1.91
N ASP A 151 -0.48 17.99 -1.17
CA ASP A 151 0.75 17.30 -0.73
C ASP A 151 0.42 16.21 0.30
N ILE A 152 -0.43 16.51 1.28
CA ILE A 152 -0.87 15.51 2.27
C ILE A 152 -1.70 14.41 1.61
N LYS A 153 -2.53 14.79 0.65
CA LYS A 153 -3.39 13.88 -0.10
C LYS A 153 -2.58 12.90 -0.95
N THR A 154 -1.45 13.33 -1.53
CA THR A 154 -0.49 12.44 -2.19
C THR A 154 0.13 11.44 -1.21
N VAL A 155 0.55 11.89 -0.02
CA VAL A 155 1.11 11.01 1.02
C VAL A 155 0.07 9.99 1.48
N GLU A 156 -1.15 10.41 1.81
CA GLU A 156 -2.25 9.52 2.18
C GLU A 156 -2.56 8.48 1.10
N LEU A 157 -2.52 8.88 -0.18
CA LEU A 157 -2.81 8.00 -1.30
C LEU A 157 -1.77 6.88 -1.43
N VAL A 158 -0.47 7.22 -1.27
CA VAL A 158 0.60 6.21 -1.27
C VAL A 158 0.51 5.29 -0.06
N LEU A 159 0.29 5.84 1.14
CA LEU A 159 0.09 5.03 2.35
C LEU A 159 -1.12 4.10 2.22
N THR A 160 -2.19 4.55 1.55
CA THR A 160 -3.37 3.73 1.25
C THR A 160 -2.99 2.55 0.34
N LEU A 161 -2.19 2.79 -0.72
CA LEU A 161 -1.72 1.70 -1.57
C LEU A 161 -0.92 0.68 -0.75
N ILE A 162 0.07 1.13 0.02
CA ILE A 162 0.91 0.26 0.86
C ILE A 162 0.04 -0.62 1.76
N ARG A 163 -0.92 -0.01 2.48
CA ARG A 163 -1.84 -0.74 3.34
C ARG A 163 -2.66 -1.76 2.57
N ASN A 164 -3.19 -1.39 1.41
CA ASN A 164 -4.00 -2.28 0.57
C ASN A 164 -3.19 -3.48 0.07
N LEU A 165 -1.95 -3.28 -0.36
CA LEU A 165 -1.06 -4.36 -0.81
C LEU A 165 -0.81 -5.37 0.31
N ILE A 166 -0.42 -4.88 1.48
CA ILE A 166 -0.15 -5.71 2.66
C ILE A 166 -1.42 -6.48 3.06
N LEU A 167 -2.58 -5.82 3.12
CA LEU A 167 -3.85 -6.47 3.46
C LEU A 167 -4.25 -7.55 2.43
N ALA A 168 -4.08 -7.29 1.14
CA ALA A 168 -4.36 -8.26 0.08
C ALA A 168 -3.46 -9.51 0.21
N ALA A 169 -2.20 -9.32 0.60
CA ALA A 169 -1.23 -10.39 0.81
C ALA A 169 -1.50 -11.18 2.10
N SER A 170 -1.91 -10.50 3.18
CA SER A 170 -2.23 -11.16 4.46
C SER A 170 -3.50 -12.01 4.39
N THR A 171 -4.43 -11.66 3.49
CA THR A 171 -5.68 -12.42 3.29
C THR A 171 -5.52 -13.60 2.35
N HIS A 172 -4.50 -13.59 1.47
CA HIS A 172 -4.25 -14.63 0.49
C HIS A 172 -2.82 -15.14 0.65
N GLY A 173 -2.65 -16.28 1.34
CA GLY A 173 -1.33 -16.86 1.54
C GLY A 173 -0.58 -17.07 0.23
N ARG A 174 0.65 -16.54 0.13
CA ARG A 174 1.57 -16.91 -0.95
C ARG A 174 2.17 -18.28 -0.63
N ASN A 175 2.29 -19.15 -1.64
CA ASN A 175 3.06 -20.38 -1.52
C ASN A 175 4.55 -20.00 -1.50
N SER A 176 5.08 -19.71 -0.31
CA SER A 176 6.46 -19.27 -0.08
C SER A 176 7.15 -20.20 0.92
N VAL A 177 8.48 -20.29 0.83
CA VAL A 177 9.33 -20.95 1.83
C VAL A 177 9.38 -20.13 3.12
N PHE A 178 9.25 -18.81 3.01
CA PHE A 178 9.16 -17.88 4.14
C PHE A 178 7.73 -17.77 4.64
N THR A 179 7.57 -17.44 5.91
CA THR A 179 6.27 -17.01 6.41
C THR A 179 5.82 -15.74 5.67
N GLN A 180 4.51 -15.57 5.53
CA GLN A 180 3.93 -14.39 4.87
C GLN A 180 4.40 -13.09 5.54
N GLU A 181 4.53 -13.09 6.87
CA GLU A 181 5.04 -11.95 7.63
C GLU A 181 6.49 -11.63 7.27
N GLU A 182 7.40 -12.61 7.26
CA GLU A 182 8.81 -12.39 6.90
C GLU A 182 8.97 -11.81 5.50
N PHE A 183 8.18 -12.31 4.54
CA PHE A 183 8.15 -11.79 3.18
C PHE A 183 7.71 -10.31 3.16
N LEU A 184 6.63 -9.98 3.85
CA LEU A 184 6.09 -8.62 3.88
C LEU A 184 7.02 -7.64 4.59
N LEU A 185 7.62 -8.05 5.71
CA LEU A 185 8.63 -7.26 6.41
C LEU A 185 9.85 -7.04 5.52
N LYS A 186 10.34 -8.09 4.84
CA LYS A 186 11.46 -7.94 3.90
C LYS A 186 11.13 -6.92 2.81
N TRP A 187 9.97 -7.03 2.15
CA TRP A 187 9.55 -6.06 1.13
C TRP A 187 9.43 -4.64 1.69
N PHE A 188 8.90 -4.51 2.91
CA PHE A 188 8.74 -3.22 3.60
C PHE A 188 10.09 -2.51 3.81
N PHE A 189 11.12 -3.25 4.24
CA PHE A 189 12.48 -2.72 4.41
C PHE A 189 13.20 -2.51 3.06
N ASP A 190 13.09 -3.45 2.11
CA ASP A 190 13.74 -3.34 0.79
C ASP A 190 13.21 -2.11 0.00
N CYS A 191 11.97 -1.70 0.26
CA CYS A 191 11.37 -0.49 -0.33
C CYS A 191 11.59 0.78 0.50
N SER A 192 12.31 0.72 1.64
CA SER A 192 12.52 1.83 2.57
C SER A 192 11.23 2.47 3.10
N ILE A 193 10.18 1.67 3.26
CA ILE A 193 8.88 2.15 3.77
C ILE A 193 8.97 2.45 5.27
N ASP A 194 9.83 1.73 5.99
CA ASP A 194 10.13 1.95 7.40
C ASP A 194 10.64 3.38 7.67
N GLU A 195 11.56 3.87 6.83
CA GLU A 195 12.10 5.23 6.96
C GLU A 195 11.01 6.29 6.76
N ILE A 196 10.13 6.07 5.77
CA ILE A 196 8.99 6.95 5.50
C ILE A 196 8.03 6.96 6.70
N PHE A 197 7.74 5.79 7.27
CA PHE A 197 6.85 5.65 8.41
C PHE A 197 7.40 6.36 9.64
N VAL A 198 8.70 6.19 9.94
CA VAL A 198 9.37 6.91 11.03
C VAL A 198 9.32 8.41 10.78
N ARG A 199 9.55 8.87 9.55
CA ARG A 199 9.56 10.29 9.22
C ARG A 199 8.19 10.95 9.43
N ILE A 200 7.12 10.30 8.97
CA ILE A 200 5.75 10.78 9.16
C ILE A 200 5.35 10.70 10.65
N SER A 201 5.72 9.62 11.33
CA SER A 201 5.38 9.41 12.75
C SER A 201 6.10 10.37 13.68
N TYR A 202 7.25 10.91 13.28
CA TYR A 202 7.94 11.95 14.05
C TYR A 202 7.11 13.25 14.16
N ASP A 203 6.23 13.52 13.19
CA ASP A 203 5.36 14.70 13.17
C ASP A 203 3.90 14.37 13.57
N VAL A 204 3.69 13.36 14.43
CA VAL A 204 2.35 12.89 14.82
C VAL A 204 1.51 13.96 15.53
N GLU A 205 2.15 14.97 16.13
CA GLU A 205 1.49 16.09 16.79
C GLU A 205 0.90 17.10 15.79
N SER A 206 1.34 17.05 14.53
CA SER A 206 0.79 17.85 13.45
C SER A 206 -0.59 17.31 13.05
N SER A 207 -1.62 18.13 13.18
CA SER A 207 -2.98 17.78 12.76
C SER A 207 -3.07 17.43 11.27
N CYS A 208 -2.10 17.83 10.45
CA CYS A 208 -2.06 17.53 9.02
C CYS A 208 -1.83 16.03 8.74
N PHE A 209 -1.16 15.30 9.63
CA PHE A 209 -0.83 13.88 9.41
C PHE A 209 -1.79 12.91 10.10
N ARG A 210 -2.90 13.40 10.66
CA ARG A 210 -3.80 12.56 11.45
C ARG A 210 -4.29 11.33 10.68
N GLU A 211 -4.77 11.52 9.46
CA GLU A 211 -5.21 10.43 8.58
C GLU A 211 -4.05 9.50 8.19
N ALA A 212 -2.88 10.07 7.87
CA ALA A 212 -1.67 9.30 7.56
C ALA A 212 -1.23 8.41 8.75
N SER A 213 -1.34 8.91 9.98
CA SER A 213 -1.03 8.15 11.20
C SER A 213 -1.94 6.95 11.38
N PHE A 214 -3.24 7.06 11.07
CA PHE A 214 -4.13 5.90 11.09
C PHE A 214 -3.76 4.86 10.03
N LEU A 215 -3.39 5.30 8.82
CA LEU A 215 -2.94 4.38 7.77
C LEU A 215 -1.65 3.65 8.16
N ILE A 216 -0.71 4.34 8.82
CA ILE A 216 0.51 3.74 9.36
C ILE A 216 0.16 2.65 10.39
N LEU A 217 -0.70 2.97 11.35
CA LEU A 217 -1.11 2.02 12.39
C LEU A 217 -1.83 0.80 11.82
N GLU A 218 -2.74 1.00 10.87
CA GLU A 218 -3.41 -0.11 10.16
C GLU A 218 -2.41 -0.99 9.41
N THR A 219 -1.44 -0.35 8.74
CA THR A 219 -0.40 -1.07 8.00
C THR A 219 0.46 -1.91 8.95
N LEU A 220 0.91 -1.34 10.06
CA LEU A 220 1.69 -2.04 11.08
C LEU A 220 0.90 -3.19 11.71
N ASN A 221 -0.39 -2.99 11.98
CA ASN A 221 -1.27 -4.07 12.47
C ASN A 221 -1.37 -5.22 11.47
N CYS A 222 -1.44 -4.92 10.16
CA CYS A 222 -1.47 -5.96 9.13
C CYS A 222 -0.13 -6.67 8.97
N LEU A 223 1.00 -5.95 9.10
CA LEU A 223 2.35 -6.53 9.06
C LEU A 223 2.61 -7.44 10.25
N CYS A 224 2.24 -6.99 11.45
CA CYS A 224 2.52 -7.66 12.72
C CYS A 224 1.33 -8.48 13.23
N ALA A 225 0.43 -8.92 12.35
CA ALA A 225 -0.77 -9.70 12.73
C ALA A 225 -0.43 -11.10 13.26
N SER A 226 0.79 -11.58 13.00
CA SER A 226 1.29 -12.84 13.52
C SER A 226 1.80 -12.68 14.97
N LYS A 227 1.79 -13.77 15.75
CA LYS A 227 2.26 -13.80 17.14
C LYS A 227 3.79 -13.65 17.29
N SER A 228 4.51 -13.26 16.23
CA SER A 228 5.97 -13.14 16.19
C SER A 228 6.54 -12.26 17.30
N GLY A 229 5.80 -11.23 17.74
CA GLY A 229 6.23 -10.37 18.84
C GLY A 229 6.48 -11.13 20.15
N GLU A 230 5.64 -12.10 20.49
CA GLU A 230 5.84 -12.96 21.67
C GLU A 230 7.05 -13.88 21.48
N THR A 231 7.26 -14.40 20.26
CA THR A 231 8.41 -15.23 19.91
C THR A 231 9.72 -14.44 19.97
N ILE A 232 9.76 -13.23 19.40
CA ILE A 232 10.91 -12.33 19.45
C ILE A 232 11.23 -11.97 20.91
N LEU A 233 10.23 -11.57 21.69
CA LEU A 233 10.42 -11.27 23.12
C LEU A 233 10.91 -12.50 23.89
N SER A 234 10.38 -13.70 23.60
CA SER A 234 10.82 -14.94 24.24
C SER A 234 12.28 -15.28 23.92
N HIS A 235 12.76 -14.99 22.70
CA HIS A 235 14.17 -15.12 22.35
C HIS A 235 15.06 -14.13 23.12
N PHE A 236 14.63 -12.87 23.27
CA PHE A 236 15.35 -11.86 24.07
C PHE A 236 15.40 -12.19 25.57
N HIS A 237 14.31 -12.75 26.11
CA HIS A 237 14.29 -13.21 27.50
C HIS A 237 15.12 -14.48 27.71
N SER A 238 15.18 -15.37 26.71
CA SER A 238 16.01 -16.57 26.74
C SER A 238 17.51 -16.25 26.62
N SER A 239 17.89 -15.16 25.93
CA SER A 239 19.28 -14.70 25.85
C SER A 239 19.78 -13.91 27.07
N ASN A 240 18.87 -13.53 27.99
CA ASN A 240 19.19 -12.74 29.19
C ASN A 240 18.98 -13.53 30.51
N GLY A 241 18.87 -14.86 30.43
CA GLY A 241 18.84 -15.71 31.63
C GLY A 241 20.16 -15.63 32.40
N PRO A 242 20.14 -15.50 33.73
CA PRO A 242 21.32 -15.73 34.53
C PRO A 242 21.54 -17.24 34.56
N ASP A 243 22.48 -17.74 33.78
CA ASP A 243 23.33 -18.91 34.06
C ASP A 243 23.83 -19.58 32.75
N GLY A 244 25.16 -19.62 32.58
CA GLY A 244 25.86 -20.76 31.96
C GLY A 244 26.06 -20.80 30.43
N GLU A 245 27.22 -20.30 30.00
CA GLU A 245 28.17 -20.83 28.99
C GLU A 245 27.71 -21.41 27.62
N HIS A 246 28.37 -20.87 26.59
CA HIS A 246 28.65 -21.40 25.24
C HIS A 246 27.48 -21.59 24.25
N HIS A 247 27.29 -20.61 23.35
CA HIS A 247 27.49 -20.80 21.89
C HIS A 247 27.37 -19.47 21.11
N GLN A 248 28.47 -19.13 20.42
CA GLN A 248 28.61 -18.27 19.23
C GLN A 248 27.75 -16.99 19.13
N ALA A 249 28.33 -15.88 19.61
CA ALA A 249 27.83 -14.53 19.39
C ALA A 249 27.94 -14.12 17.91
N CYS A 250 26.82 -13.81 17.27
CA CYS A 250 26.79 -12.96 16.08
C CYS A 250 27.03 -11.51 16.53
N ASN A 251 28.24 -11.01 16.30
CA ASN A 251 28.64 -9.64 16.60
C ASN A 251 27.88 -8.65 15.68
N PHE A 252 26.81 -8.06 16.18
CA PHE A 252 26.37 -6.74 15.71
C PHE A 252 26.96 -5.69 16.65
N GLN A 253 28.05 -5.04 16.22
CA GLN A 253 28.57 -3.86 16.89
C GLN A 253 27.72 -2.65 16.52
N THR A 254 26.86 -2.21 17.43
CA THR A 254 26.30 -0.86 17.40
C THR A 254 26.95 -0.03 18.51
N HIS A 255 27.82 0.89 18.12
CA HIS A 255 28.31 1.94 19.02
C HIS A 255 27.16 2.93 19.29
N GLY A 256 26.66 2.97 20.52
CA GLY A 256 25.65 3.95 20.93
C GLY A 256 25.24 3.77 22.39
N THR A 257 25.61 4.73 23.21
CA THR A 257 25.37 4.88 24.67
C THR A 257 24.06 4.28 25.22
N SER A 258 24.20 3.46 26.27
CA SER A 258 23.10 2.93 27.09
C SER A 258 22.14 4.02 27.57
N GLN A 259 20.91 3.98 27.08
CA GLN A 259 19.75 4.46 27.82
C GLN A 259 18.91 3.26 28.21
N THR A 260 18.80 3.02 29.51
CA THR A 260 17.96 2.01 30.11
C THR A 260 16.49 2.37 29.90
N TRP A 261 15.81 1.57 29.08
CA TRP A 261 14.36 1.65 28.93
C TRP A 261 13.67 1.24 30.23
N VAL A 262 12.99 2.19 30.87
CA VAL A 262 12.10 1.91 32.01
C VAL A 262 10.79 1.36 31.44
N PRO A 263 10.31 0.19 31.88
CA PRO A 263 9.04 -0.35 31.39
C PRO A 263 7.88 0.55 31.86
N VAL A 264 7.15 1.10 30.90
CA VAL A 264 5.89 1.80 31.16
C VAL A 264 4.88 0.77 31.64
N LYS A 265 4.33 0.97 32.85
CA LYS A 265 3.24 0.15 33.38
C LYS A 265 2.07 0.19 32.38
N SER A 266 1.63 -0.99 31.96
CA SER A 266 0.52 -1.22 31.03
C SER A 266 -0.81 -0.69 31.60
N GLY A 267 -1.05 0.61 31.43
CA GLY A 267 -2.38 1.18 31.52
C GLY A 267 -3.10 0.93 30.20
N ASN A 268 -4.23 0.20 30.26
CA ASN A 268 -5.22 -0.05 29.21
C ASN A 268 -4.85 0.51 27.81
N THR A 269 -4.02 -0.23 27.08
CA THR A 269 -3.90 -0.05 25.63
C THR A 269 -5.23 -0.48 25.03
N ALA A 270 -6.02 0.48 24.54
CA ALA A 270 -7.23 0.19 23.80
C ALA A 270 -6.83 -0.64 22.58
N ARG A 271 -7.09 -1.96 22.62
CA ARG A 271 -7.06 -2.79 21.42
C ARG A 271 -8.20 -2.29 20.55
N PHE A 272 -7.88 -1.66 19.42
CA PHE A 272 -8.86 -1.35 18.40
C PHE A 272 -9.48 -2.68 17.95
N SER A 273 -10.80 -2.77 17.92
CA SER A 273 -11.47 -3.95 17.38
C SER A 273 -11.35 -3.96 15.86
N ASP A 274 -11.43 -5.14 15.22
CA ASP A 274 -11.49 -5.25 13.76
C ASP A 274 -12.62 -4.39 13.16
N ALA A 275 -13.71 -4.18 13.91
CA ALA A 275 -14.81 -3.31 13.54
C ALA A 275 -14.44 -1.82 13.55
N ASP A 276 -13.61 -1.36 14.51
CA ASP A 276 -13.13 0.02 14.57
C ASP A 276 -12.17 0.33 13.42
N ILE A 277 -11.35 -0.65 13.05
CA ILE A 277 -10.44 -0.57 11.90
C ILE A 277 -11.24 -0.53 10.61
N LEU A 278 -12.16 -1.47 10.39
CA LEU A 278 -13.03 -1.47 9.21
C LEU A 278 -13.90 -0.21 9.11
N TYR A 279 -14.30 0.36 10.25
CA TYR A 279 -14.98 1.64 10.28
C TYR A 279 -14.05 2.80 9.90
N GLY A 280 -12.80 2.80 10.35
CA GLY A 280 -11.75 3.74 9.91
C GLY A 280 -11.49 3.66 8.41
N VAL A 281 -11.30 2.44 7.89
CA VAL A 281 -11.16 2.13 6.46
C VAL A 281 -12.36 2.66 5.68
N ARG A 282 -13.58 2.32 6.11
CA ARG A 282 -14.81 2.72 5.44
C ARG A 282 -15.00 4.23 5.50
N ARG A 283 -14.70 4.87 6.64
CA ARG A 283 -14.79 6.32 6.81
C ARG A 283 -13.76 7.07 5.97
N PHE A 284 -12.55 6.54 5.82
CA PHE A 284 -11.57 7.06 4.87
C PHE A 284 -12.05 6.83 3.43
N ILE A 285 -12.58 5.64 3.12
CA ILE A 285 -13.21 5.30 1.83
C ILE A 285 -14.43 6.18 1.51
N GLU A 286 -15.14 6.70 2.49
CA GLU A 286 -16.30 7.55 2.26
C GLU A 286 -15.90 9.04 2.20
N ASN A 287 -14.91 9.47 2.99
CA ASN A 287 -14.51 10.88 3.10
C ASN A 287 -13.45 11.31 2.09
N SER A 288 -12.51 10.43 1.74
CA SER A 288 -11.48 10.71 0.73
C SER A 288 -12.00 10.55 -0.70
N TRP A 289 -13.23 10.03 -0.90
CA TRP A 289 -13.74 9.58 -2.21
C TRP A 289 -14.99 10.34 -2.66
N ARG A 290 -15.67 11.03 -1.74
CA ARG A 290 -16.77 11.97 -2.06
C ARG A 290 -16.29 13.37 -2.44
N LYS A 291 -15.03 13.72 -2.18
CA LYS A 291 -14.45 14.98 -2.63
C LYS A 291 -13.73 14.73 -3.97
N PRO A 292 -14.01 15.51 -5.01
CA PRO A 292 -13.24 15.44 -6.23
C PRO A 292 -11.78 15.71 -5.88
N TRP A 293 -10.89 14.82 -6.30
CA TRP A 293 -9.47 15.10 -6.37
C TRP A 293 -9.26 16.02 -7.59
N LEU A 294 -9.81 17.24 -7.49
CA LEU A 294 -9.63 18.37 -8.40
C LEU A 294 -8.67 19.36 -7.76
#